data_AF-F2GBB0-F1
#
_entry.id   AF-F2GBB0-F1
#
_cell.length_a   1.000
_cell.length_b   1.000
_cell.length_c   1.000
_cell.angle_alpha   90.00
_cell.angle_beta   90.00
_cell.angle_gamma   90.00
#
_symmetry.space_group_name_H-M   'P 1'
#
loop_
_entity.id
_entity.type
_entity.pdbx_description
1 polymer ?
#
loop_
_entity_poly.entity_id
_entity_poly.type
_entity_poly.pdbx_seq_one_letter_code
_entity_poly.pdbx_strand_id
1 'polypeptide(L)'
;MIHNDVLRRLRYALAINDTAAISIFKLANYDMEIDYLHAVMKREGEEGYLPCRDKIIGLFLDGLIIKNRGRQEGQEPKVLGPKERLSNNEVMRKIRIAMSYKDEDMIHALQLADFRISKSELSAFFRKPDHRNFKPAGDQVVRNLLQGMVKKHRPDSTVSHRNAKPDDRKPSSGKPNEIKPAKKKGTTHSPKTEKGELNSRHTNAVRESSKQANTSVWGTLPSKKR
;
A
#
# COMPACT_ATOMS: atom_id res chain seq x y z
N MET A 1 -1.05 -5.20 6.15
CA MET A 1 -1.53 -4.77 4.82
C MET A 1 -3.02 -5.08 4.78
N ILE A 2 -3.85 -4.24 4.19
CA ILE A 2 -5.30 -4.51 4.12
C ILE A 2 -5.54 -5.54 3.00
N HIS A 3 -6.17 -6.68 3.30
CA HIS A 3 -6.45 -7.74 2.31
C HIS A 3 -7.31 -7.26 1.13
N ASN A 4 -8.14 -6.23 1.33
CA ASN A 4 -8.85 -5.54 0.26
C ASN A 4 -7.88 -5.01 -0.80
N ASP A 5 -6.71 -4.48 -0.40
CA ASP A 5 -5.69 -4.00 -1.35
C ASP A 5 -5.08 -5.15 -2.15
N VAL A 6 -4.85 -6.31 -1.53
CA VAL A 6 -4.37 -7.52 -2.22
C VAL A 6 -5.38 -7.96 -3.28
N LEU A 7 -6.65 -8.13 -2.90
CA LEU A 7 -7.72 -8.55 -3.81
C LEU A 7 -7.85 -7.57 -4.99
N ARG A 8 -7.92 -6.27 -4.72
CA ARG A 8 -8.07 -5.23 -5.75
C ARG A 8 -6.90 -5.21 -6.72
N ARG A 9 -5.66 -5.22 -6.21
CA ARG A 9 -4.46 -5.19 -7.06
C ARG A 9 -4.31 -6.44 -7.90
N LEU A 10 -4.61 -7.62 -7.36
CA LEU A 10 -4.58 -8.87 -8.13
C LEU A 10 -5.64 -8.86 -9.23
N ARG A 11 -6.88 -8.48 -8.89
CA ARG A 11 -7.95 -8.36 -9.89
C ARG A 11 -7.57 -7.40 -11.00
N TYR A 12 -7.02 -6.25 -10.64
CA TYR A 12 -6.57 -5.25 -11.58
C TYR A 12 -5.41 -5.75 -12.46
N ALA A 13 -4.34 -6.28 -11.86
CA ALA A 13 -3.18 -6.80 -12.58
C ALA A 13 -3.58 -7.89 -13.58
N LEU A 14 -4.49 -8.78 -13.20
CA LEU A 14 -4.85 -9.97 -13.98
C LEU A 14 -6.13 -9.80 -14.81
N ALA A 15 -6.69 -8.59 -14.92
CA ALA A 15 -7.92 -8.33 -15.67
C ALA A 15 -9.14 -9.16 -15.24
N ILE A 16 -9.28 -9.38 -13.94
CA ILE A 16 -10.36 -10.18 -13.38
C ILE A 16 -11.58 -9.27 -13.11
N ASN A 17 -12.57 -9.35 -14.01
CA ASN A 17 -13.89 -8.74 -13.82
C ASN A 17 -14.71 -9.49 -12.73
N ASP A 18 -15.90 -9.00 -12.42
CA ASP A 18 -16.71 -9.57 -11.33
C ASP A 18 -17.13 -11.01 -11.61
N THR A 19 -17.57 -11.31 -12.83
CA THR A 19 -17.95 -12.67 -13.25
C THR A 19 -16.80 -13.67 -13.12
N ALA A 20 -15.60 -13.26 -13.52
CA ALA A 20 -14.39 -14.06 -13.38
C ALA A 20 -13.98 -14.22 -11.91
N ALA A 21 -14.13 -13.17 -11.09
CA ALA A 21 -13.85 -13.23 -9.66
C ALA A 21 -14.79 -14.22 -8.95
N ILE A 22 -16.09 -14.17 -9.23
CA ILE A 22 -17.07 -15.11 -8.67
C ILE A 22 -16.74 -16.55 -9.10
N SER A 23 -16.41 -16.74 -10.38
CA SER A 23 -15.98 -18.06 -10.89
C SER A 23 -14.73 -18.59 -10.16
N ILE A 24 -13.77 -17.71 -9.83
CA ILE A 24 -12.57 -18.06 -9.06
C ILE A 24 -12.95 -18.54 -7.66
N PHE A 25 -13.84 -17.85 -6.96
CA PHE A 25 -14.32 -18.28 -5.64
C PHE A 25 -15.04 -19.64 -5.71
N LYS A 26 -15.84 -19.85 -6.75
CA LYS A 26 -16.55 -21.11 -6.96
C LYS A 26 -15.61 -22.31 -7.11
N LEU A 27 -14.43 -22.12 -7.73
CA LEU A 27 -13.41 -23.19 -7.82
C LEU A 27 -12.88 -23.63 -6.45
N ALA A 28 -12.88 -22.72 -5.47
CA ALA A 28 -12.55 -22.99 -4.08
C ALA A 28 -13.78 -23.41 -3.24
N ASN A 29 -14.86 -23.86 -3.88
CA ASN A 29 -16.13 -24.25 -3.26
C ASN A 29 -16.74 -23.13 -2.39
N TYR A 30 -16.66 -21.89 -2.85
CA TYR A 30 -17.28 -20.74 -2.18
C TYR A 30 -18.19 -19.96 -3.13
N ASP A 31 -19.47 -19.89 -2.78
CA ASP A 31 -20.46 -19.10 -3.52
C ASP A 31 -20.38 -17.64 -3.09
N MET A 32 -19.62 -16.84 -3.85
CA MET A 32 -19.43 -15.41 -3.61
C MET A 32 -20.63 -14.61 -4.14
N GLU A 33 -21.28 -13.86 -3.26
CA GLU A 33 -22.31 -12.90 -3.64
C GLU A 33 -21.69 -11.64 -4.27
N ILE A 34 -22.36 -11.10 -5.30
CA ILE A 34 -21.89 -9.92 -6.03
C ILE A 34 -21.84 -8.67 -5.15
N ASP A 35 -22.85 -8.44 -4.31
CA ASP A 35 -22.93 -7.27 -3.43
C ASP A 35 -21.85 -7.32 -2.35
N TYR A 36 -21.59 -8.52 -1.80
CA TYR A 36 -20.48 -8.72 -0.88
C TYR A 36 -19.12 -8.49 -1.56
N LEU A 37 -18.94 -8.96 -2.80
CA LEU A 37 -17.76 -8.66 -3.61
C LEU A 37 -17.56 -7.17 -3.80
N HIS A 38 -18.61 -6.42 -4.15
CA HIS A 38 -18.53 -4.97 -4.30
C HIS A 38 -18.18 -4.29 -2.98
N ALA A 39 -18.77 -4.70 -1.87
CA ALA A 39 -18.47 -4.15 -0.54
C ALA A 39 -17.01 -4.35 -0.12
N VAL A 40 -16.41 -5.52 -0.40
CA VAL A 40 -14.97 -5.76 -0.13
C VAL A 40 -14.02 -5.09 -1.13
N MET A 41 -14.53 -4.61 -2.27
CA MET A 41 -13.74 -3.90 -3.28
C MET A 41 -13.69 -2.39 -3.06
N LYS A 42 -14.54 -1.85 -2.18
CA LYS A 42 -14.54 -0.44 -1.77
C LYS A 42 -13.28 -0.05 -1.02
N ARG A 43 -12.94 1.24 -1.01
CA ARG A 43 -11.87 1.82 -0.17
C ARG A 43 -12.38 2.06 1.24
N GLU A 44 -11.43 2.08 2.18
CA GLU A 44 -11.72 2.52 3.55
C GLU A 44 -12.23 3.97 3.53
N GLY A 45 -13.36 4.21 4.20
CA GLY A 45 -14.06 5.51 4.21
C GLY A 45 -15.17 5.65 3.16
N GLU A 46 -15.31 4.72 2.22
CA GLU A 46 -16.46 4.69 1.29
C GLU A 46 -17.68 4.06 1.95
N GLU A 47 -18.88 4.57 1.62
CA GLU A 47 -20.14 4.02 2.14
C GLU A 47 -20.32 2.55 1.75
N GLY A 48 -20.61 1.69 2.72
CA GLY A 48 -20.75 0.25 2.52
C GLY A 48 -19.43 -0.50 2.34
N TYR A 49 -18.29 0.09 2.71
CA TYR A 49 -17.01 -0.60 2.81
C TYR A 49 -17.08 -1.77 3.80
N LEU A 50 -16.62 -2.95 3.37
CA LEU A 50 -16.41 -4.09 4.25
C LEU A 50 -14.95 -4.56 4.25
N PRO A 51 -14.35 -4.82 5.43
CA PRO A 51 -13.00 -5.35 5.51
C PRO A 51 -12.96 -6.80 4.97
N CYS A 52 -12.00 -7.05 4.08
CA CYS A 52 -11.75 -8.37 3.52
C CYS A 52 -11.07 -9.26 4.59
N ARG A 53 -11.80 -10.27 5.05
CA ARG A 53 -11.31 -11.21 6.07
C ARG A 53 -10.22 -12.13 5.50
N ASP A 54 -9.33 -12.62 6.36
CA ASP A 54 -8.30 -13.61 6.04
C ASP A 54 -8.85 -14.79 5.21
N LYS A 55 -10.00 -15.33 5.62
CA LYS A 55 -10.69 -16.42 4.93
C LYS A 55 -11.03 -16.08 3.47
N ILE A 56 -11.54 -14.88 3.21
CA ILE A 56 -11.99 -14.49 1.86
C ILE A 56 -10.80 -14.35 0.93
N ILE A 57 -9.72 -13.67 1.35
CA ILE A 57 -8.53 -13.56 0.52
C ILE A 57 -7.84 -14.91 0.32
N GLY A 58 -7.85 -15.78 1.34
CA GLY A 58 -7.35 -17.16 1.24
C GLY A 58 -8.09 -17.94 0.15
N LEU A 59 -9.43 -17.95 0.19
CA LEU A 59 -10.28 -18.61 -0.79
C LEU A 59 -10.08 -18.07 -2.21
N PHE A 60 -9.95 -16.74 -2.37
CA PHE A 60 -9.67 -16.15 -3.67
C PHE A 60 -8.34 -16.63 -4.25
N LEU A 61 -7.29 -16.65 -3.42
CA LEU A 61 -5.96 -17.08 -3.83
C LEU A 61 -5.92 -18.58 -4.15
N ASP A 62 -6.62 -19.41 -3.39
CA ASP A 62 -6.75 -20.86 -3.66
C ASP A 62 -7.54 -21.11 -4.94
N GLY A 63 -8.65 -20.39 -5.15
CA GLY A 63 -9.38 -20.41 -6.40
C GLY A 63 -8.51 -20.00 -7.59
N LEU A 64 -7.64 -19.01 -7.41
CA LEU A 64 -6.71 -18.55 -8.44
C LEU A 64 -5.64 -19.60 -8.76
N ILE A 65 -5.15 -20.33 -7.75
CA ILE A 65 -4.26 -21.49 -7.94
C ILE A 65 -4.97 -22.55 -8.80
N ILE A 66 -6.20 -22.93 -8.41
CA ILE A 66 -6.98 -23.94 -9.13
C ILE A 66 -7.25 -23.50 -10.57
N LYS A 67 -7.62 -22.23 -10.78
CA LYS A 67 -7.87 -21.68 -12.11
C LYS A 67 -6.66 -21.80 -13.04
N ASN A 68 -5.46 -21.56 -12.52
CA ASN A 68 -4.26 -21.48 -13.35
C ASN A 68 -3.47 -22.79 -13.44
N ARG A 69 -3.59 -23.69 -12.46
CA ARG A 69 -2.85 -24.96 -12.41
C ARG A 69 -3.72 -26.21 -12.53
N GLY A 70 -5.04 -26.07 -12.40
CA GLY A 70 -5.95 -27.19 -12.20
C GLY A 70 -6.02 -27.63 -10.74
N ARG A 71 -7.03 -28.45 -10.44
CA ARG A 71 -7.13 -29.13 -9.14
C ARG A 71 -6.07 -30.22 -9.06
N GLN A 72 -5.35 -30.27 -7.94
CA GLN A 72 -4.49 -31.42 -7.63
C GLN A 72 -5.36 -32.51 -6.99
N GLU A 73 -5.38 -33.69 -7.61
CA GLU A 73 -6.07 -34.86 -7.05
C GLU A 73 -5.48 -35.18 -5.67
N GLY A 74 -6.33 -35.22 -4.64
CA GLY A 74 -5.94 -35.52 -3.25
C GLY A 74 -5.54 -34.33 -2.37
N GLN A 75 -5.48 -33.10 -2.91
CA GLN A 75 -5.34 -31.89 -2.08
C GLN A 75 -6.60 -31.03 -2.18
N GLU A 76 -7.46 -31.13 -1.17
CA GLU A 76 -8.54 -30.17 -0.99
C GLU A 76 -7.99 -28.81 -0.55
N PRO A 77 -8.58 -27.69 -1.03
CA PRO A 77 -8.20 -26.36 -0.57
C PRO A 77 -8.35 -26.28 0.95
N LYS A 78 -7.23 -26.02 1.64
CA LYS A 78 -7.25 -25.87 3.10
C LYS A 78 -8.03 -24.61 3.46
N VAL A 79 -9.29 -24.78 3.86
CA VAL A 79 -10.11 -23.68 4.35
C VAL A 79 -9.56 -23.21 5.69
N LEU A 80 -9.19 -21.93 5.78
CA LEU A 80 -8.72 -21.35 7.03
C LEU A 80 -9.79 -21.47 8.11
N GLY A 81 -9.39 -22.01 9.27
CA GLY A 81 -10.26 -22.09 10.44
C GLY A 81 -10.64 -20.71 10.99
N PRO A 82 -11.64 -20.61 11.89
CA PRO A 82 -12.15 -19.32 12.39
C PRO A 82 -11.11 -18.40 13.05
N LYS A 83 -10.01 -18.95 13.56
CA LYS A 83 -8.90 -18.21 14.21
C LYS A 83 -7.61 -18.21 13.38
N GLU A 84 -7.59 -18.86 12.22
CA GLU A 84 -6.40 -18.97 11.39
C GLU A 84 -6.22 -17.68 10.59
N ARG A 85 -5.02 -17.10 10.66
CA ARG A 85 -4.67 -15.85 9.97
C ARG A 85 -3.87 -16.15 8.72
N LEU A 86 -4.12 -15.39 7.67
CA LEU A 86 -3.32 -15.49 6.45
C LEU A 86 -2.11 -14.57 6.58
N SER A 87 -0.93 -15.15 6.74
CA SER A 87 0.30 -14.36 6.82
C SER A 87 0.70 -13.82 5.44
N ASN A 88 1.48 -12.74 5.42
CA ASN A 88 2.08 -12.20 4.20
C ASN A 88 2.92 -13.24 3.44
N ASN A 89 3.64 -14.10 4.16
CA ASN A 89 4.41 -15.21 3.58
C ASN A 89 3.49 -16.17 2.83
N GLU A 90 2.32 -16.51 3.39
CA GLU A 90 1.33 -17.37 2.75
C GLU A 90 0.67 -16.70 1.56
N VAL A 91 0.36 -15.40 1.62
CA VAL A 91 -0.09 -14.62 0.45
C VAL A 91 0.94 -14.71 -0.68
N MET A 92 2.21 -14.43 -0.38
CA MET A 92 3.29 -14.51 -1.38
C MET A 92 3.44 -15.92 -1.95
N ARG A 93 3.34 -16.96 -1.11
CA ARG A 93 3.42 -18.36 -1.52
C ARG A 93 2.29 -18.71 -2.46
N LYS A 94 1.04 -18.37 -2.12
CA LYS A 94 -0.13 -18.65 -2.97
C LYS A 94 -0.05 -17.89 -4.29
N ILE A 95 0.39 -16.63 -4.30
CA ILE A 95 0.62 -15.87 -5.54
C ILE A 95 1.69 -16.55 -6.41
N ARG A 96 2.82 -16.93 -5.81
CA ARG A 96 3.92 -17.62 -6.51
C ARG A 96 3.41 -18.90 -7.17
N ILE A 97 2.61 -19.68 -6.46
CA ILE A 97 2.00 -20.91 -6.97
C ILE A 97 1.03 -20.54 -8.10
N ALA A 98 0.04 -19.69 -7.85
CA ALA A 98 -0.98 -19.32 -8.81
C ALA A 98 -0.42 -18.80 -10.14
N MET A 99 0.68 -18.05 -10.09
CA MET A 99 1.32 -17.47 -11.27
C MET A 99 2.45 -18.33 -11.87
N SER A 100 2.74 -19.49 -11.26
CA SER A 100 3.87 -20.35 -11.64
C SER A 100 5.22 -19.62 -11.69
N TYR A 101 5.41 -18.69 -10.75
CA TYR A 101 6.63 -17.90 -10.65
C TYR A 101 7.80 -18.71 -10.08
N LYS A 102 8.94 -18.61 -10.77
CA LYS A 102 10.26 -18.94 -10.25
C LYS A 102 10.76 -17.80 -9.35
N ASP A 103 11.87 -18.03 -8.66
CA ASP A 103 12.47 -17.00 -7.81
C ASP A 103 12.82 -15.76 -8.64
N GLU A 104 13.34 -15.97 -9.85
CA GLU A 104 13.74 -14.94 -10.80
C GLU A 104 12.53 -14.09 -11.25
N ASP A 105 11.36 -14.70 -11.47
CA ASP A 105 10.13 -13.99 -11.82
C ASP A 105 9.67 -13.07 -10.70
N MET A 106 9.74 -13.55 -9.45
CA MET A 106 9.37 -12.77 -8.27
C MET A 106 10.33 -11.61 -8.03
N ILE A 107 11.63 -11.85 -8.17
CA ILE A 107 12.67 -10.81 -8.07
C ILE A 107 12.43 -9.75 -9.14
N HIS A 108 12.19 -10.16 -10.39
CA HIS A 108 11.92 -9.24 -11.49
C HIS A 108 10.66 -8.41 -11.23
N ALA A 109 9.56 -9.02 -10.75
CA ALA A 109 8.36 -8.29 -10.39
C ALA A 109 8.64 -7.25 -9.28
N LEU A 110 9.33 -7.63 -8.21
CA LEU A 110 9.72 -6.70 -7.15
C LEU A 110 10.60 -5.55 -7.67
N GLN A 111 11.53 -5.86 -8.57
CA GLN A 111 12.41 -4.87 -9.18
C GLN A 111 11.65 -3.88 -10.06
N LEU A 112 10.59 -4.29 -10.76
CA LEU A 112 9.70 -3.36 -11.46
C LEU A 112 9.07 -2.35 -10.50
N ALA A 113 8.85 -2.71 -9.24
CA ALA A 113 8.38 -1.80 -8.19
C ALA A 113 9.51 -1.08 -7.44
N ASP A 114 10.72 -1.03 -8.02
CA ASP A 114 11.91 -0.40 -7.44
C ASP A 114 12.31 -1.03 -6.09
N PHE A 115 11.88 -2.26 -5.84
CA PHE A 115 12.21 -3.03 -4.64
C PHE A 115 13.23 -4.11 -4.97
N ARG A 116 14.47 -3.90 -4.55
CA ARG A 116 15.57 -4.85 -4.77
C ARG A 116 15.61 -5.86 -3.63
N ILE A 117 15.69 -7.14 -3.99
CA ILE A 117 15.87 -8.25 -3.06
C ILE A 117 16.78 -9.30 -3.69
N SER A 118 17.65 -9.91 -2.90
CA SER A 118 18.48 -11.02 -3.33
C SER A 118 17.70 -12.35 -3.31
N LYS A 119 18.22 -13.36 -4.01
CA LYS A 119 17.62 -14.71 -4.02
C LYS A 119 17.61 -15.36 -2.63
N SER A 120 18.63 -15.13 -1.81
CA SER A 120 18.71 -15.66 -0.44
C SER A 120 17.67 -15.02 0.48
N GLU A 121 17.46 -13.71 0.37
CA GLU A 121 16.42 -12.98 1.11
C GLU A 121 15.01 -13.42 0.67
N LEU A 122 14.77 -13.55 -0.63
CA LEU A 122 13.49 -14.06 -1.13
C LEU A 122 13.21 -15.48 -0.62
N SER A 123 14.21 -16.36 -0.66
CA SER A 123 14.11 -17.73 -0.16
C SER A 123 13.74 -17.77 1.33
N ALA A 124 14.24 -16.83 2.15
CA ALA A 124 13.94 -16.75 3.58
C ALA A 124 12.44 -16.65 3.88
N PHE A 125 11.65 -15.99 3.02
CA PHE A 125 10.20 -15.86 3.18
C PHE A 125 9.45 -17.18 2.98
N PHE A 126 10.02 -18.13 2.24
CA PHE A 126 9.34 -19.39 1.90
C PHE A 126 9.77 -20.58 2.75
N ARG A 127 10.71 -20.38 3.70
CA ARG A 127 11.09 -21.40 4.67
C ARG A 127 9.96 -21.68 5.65
N LYS A 128 10.04 -22.83 6.33
CA LYS A 128 9.11 -23.14 7.42
C LYS A 128 9.34 -22.18 8.61
N PRO A 129 8.31 -21.79 9.38
CA PRO A 129 8.45 -20.80 10.45
C PRO A 129 9.46 -21.16 11.55
N ASP A 130 9.71 -22.45 11.78
CA ASP A 130 10.66 -23.01 12.75
C ASP A 130 12.12 -22.99 12.26
N HIS A 131 12.36 -22.70 10.97
CA HIS A 131 13.70 -22.73 10.40
C HIS A 131 14.51 -21.48 10.80
N ARG A 132 15.78 -21.64 11.21
CA ARG A 132 16.69 -20.54 11.65
C ARG A 132 16.77 -19.31 10.73
N ASN A 133 16.70 -19.54 9.43
CA ASN A 133 16.74 -18.50 8.39
C ASN A 133 15.35 -18.09 7.86
N PHE A 134 14.27 -18.51 8.51
CA PHE A 134 12.94 -18.02 8.18
C PHE A 134 12.86 -16.54 8.50
N LYS A 135 12.21 -15.78 7.62
CA LYS A 135 11.86 -14.40 7.92
C LYS A 135 10.38 -14.14 7.61
N PRO A 136 9.65 -13.45 8.49
CA PRO A 136 8.32 -12.98 8.17
C PRO A 136 8.41 -11.90 7.08
N ALA A 137 7.53 -11.97 6.09
CA ALA A 137 7.41 -10.96 5.05
C ALA A 137 6.65 -9.75 5.60
N GLY A 138 7.25 -8.57 5.50
CA GLY A 138 6.57 -7.32 5.83
C GLY A 138 5.54 -6.94 4.77
N ASP A 139 4.58 -6.10 5.15
CA ASP A 139 3.55 -5.58 4.26
C ASP A 139 4.12 -4.90 3.00
N GLN A 140 5.26 -4.23 3.16
CA GLN A 140 5.93 -3.53 2.07
C GLN A 140 6.35 -4.48 0.94
N VAL A 141 6.78 -5.70 1.30
CA VAL A 141 7.19 -6.72 0.31
C VAL A 141 6.00 -7.14 -0.53
N VAL A 142 4.86 -7.45 0.10
CA VAL A 142 3.62 -7.84 -0.60
C VAL A 142 3.10 -6.69 -1.46
N ARG A 143 3.09 -5.47 -0.93
CA ARG A 143 2.68 -4.27 -1.66
C ARG A 143 3.52 -4.07 -2.93
N ASN A 144 4.84 -4.18 -2.82
CA ASN A 144 5.75 -4.03 -3.95
C ASN A 144 5.65 -5.18 -4.94
N LEU A 145 5.46 -6.42 -4.48
CA LEU A 145 5.23 -7.56 -5.38
C LEU A 145 3.99 -7.30 -6.25
N LEU A 146 2.88 -6.89 -5.63
CA LEU A 146 1.64 -6.59 -6.33
C LEU A 146 1.78 -5.38 -7.26
N GLN A 147 2.47 -4.33 -6.84
CA GLN A 147 2.78 -3.17 -7.71
C GLN A 147 3.59 -3.61 -8.93
N GLY A 148 4.57 -4.48 -8.72
CA GLY A 148 5.39 -5.10 -9.75
C GLY A 148 4.57 -5.91 -10.74
N MET A 149 3.62 -6.71 -10.23
CA MET A 149 2.67 -7.46 -11.06
C MET A 149 1.78 -6.53 -11.89
N VAL A 150 1.30 -5.42 -11.33
CA VAL A 150 0.53 -4.43 -12.08
C VAL A 150 1.39 -3.84 -13.21
N LYS A 151 2.63 -3.43 -12.93
CA LYS A 151 3.55 -2.93 -13.96
C LYS A 151 3.86 -3.99 -15.04
N LYS A 152 4.00 -5.26 -14.65
CA LYS A 152 4.27 -6.39 -15.56
C LYS A 152 3.11 -6.71 -16.49
N HIS A 153 1.88 -6.73 -15.97
CA HIS A 153 0.70 -7.20 -16.71
C HIS A 153 -0.14 -6.07 -17.31
N ARG A 154 0.01 -4.83 -16.82
CA ARG A 154 -0.76 -3.65 -17.24
C ARG A 154 0.17 -2.46 -17.55
N PRO A 155 1.10 -2.59 -18.51
CA PRO A 155 2.10 -1.55 -18.80
C PRO A 155 1.43 -0.19 -19.10
N ASP A 156 0.37 -0.20 -19.92
CA ASP A 156 -0.35 1.00 -20.36
C ASP A 156 -0.93 1.82 -19.22
N SER A 157 -1.35 1.16 -18.15
CA SER A 157 -1.98 1.84 -17.01
C SER A 157 -1.01 2.59 -16.10
N THR A 158 0.29 2.33 -16.26
CA THR A 158 1.34 2.96 -15.46
C THR A 158 1.94 4.19 -16.16
N VAL A 159 1.57 4.43 -17.42
CA VAL A 159 2.08 5.51 -18.26
C VAL A 159 1.38 6.85 -17.98
N SER A 160 0.15 6.84 -17.47
CA SER A 160 -0.68 8.04 -17.29
C SER A 160 -0.14 9.08 -16.29
N HIS A 161 0.89 8.77 -15.50
CA HIS A 161 1.53 9.74 -14.59
C HIS A 161 2.86 10.30 -15.09
N ARG A 162 3.44 9.80 -16.20
CA ARG A 162 4.75 10.27 -16.70
C ARG A 162 4.67 11.32 -17.82
N ASN A 163 3.49 11.48 -18.43
CA ASN A 163 3.30 12.39 -19.57
C ASN A 163 2.50 13.67 -19.24
N ALA A 164 2.49 14.10 -17.97
CA ALA A 164 2.16 15.50 -17.67
C ALA A 164 3.39 16.36 -18.00
N LYS A 165 3.45 16.90 -19.22
CA LYS A 165 4.38 17.98 -19.59
C LYS A 165 4.24 19.12 -18.56
N PRO A 166 5.34 19.82 -18.21
CA PRO A 166 5.22 21.12 -17.56
C PRO A 166 4.42 22.02 -18.52
N ASP A 167 3.25 22.47 -18.08
CA ASP A 167 2.42 23.42 -18.80
C ASP A 167 3.21 24.75 -18.87
N ASP A 168 3.67 25.13 -20.07
CA ASP A 168 4.26 26.44 -20.38
C ASP A 168 3.19 27.54 -20.25
N ARG A 169 2.67 27.77 -19.05
CA ARG A 169 1.89 28.98 -18.75
C ARG A 169 2.84 30.13 -18.55
N LYS A 170 3.08 30.83 -19.65
CA LYS A 170 3.57 32.20 -19.73
C LYS A 170 2.93 33.05 -18.61
N PRO A 171 3.70 33.77 -17.78
CA PRO A 171 3.12 34.66 -16.78
C PRO A 171 2.42 35.82 -17.50
N SER A 172 1.10 35.90 -17.32
CA SER A 172 0.28 37.02 -17.78
C SER A 172 0.69 38.28 -17.00
N SER A 173 1.32 39.22 -17.70
CA SER A 173 1.57 40.58 -17.26
C SER A 173 0.26 41.34 -17.07
N GLY A 174 -0.25 41.39 -15.84
CA GLY A 174 -1.32 42.30 -15.42
C GLY A 174 -0.72 43.61 -14.88
N LYS A 175 -1.05 44.74 -15.52
CA LYS A 175 -0.67 46.10 -15.11
C LYS A 175 -1.21 46.43 -13.70
N PRO A 176 -0.47 47.17 -12.86
CA PRO A 176 -0.98 47.67 -11.58
C PRO A 176 -1.88 48.89 -11.84
N ASN A 177 -3.11 48.85 -11.32
CA ASN A 177 -4.01 50.01 -11.38
C ASN A 177 -3.78 50.90 -10.17
N GLU A 178 -3.53 52.17 -10.48
CA GLU A 178 -3.22 53.29 -9.61
C GLU A 178 -4.46 53.74 -8.83
N ILE A 179 -4.37 53.87 -7.51
CA ILE A 179 -5.33 54.67 -6.71
C ILE A 179 -4.53 55.57 -5.76
N LYS A 180 -4.69 56.89 -5.95
CA LYS A 180 -4.11 57.98 -5.15
C LYS A 180 -5.10 58.50 -4.08
N PRO A 181 -4.64 59.30 -3.10
CA PRO A 181 -5.11 59.24 -1.70
C PRO A 181 -5.88 60.49 -1.21
N ALA A 182 -6.59 60.36 -0.08
CA ALA A 182 -6.95 61.41 0.93
C ALA A 182 -7.93 60.80 1.95
N LYS A 183 -8.07 61.15 3.24
CA LYS A 183 -7.48 62.10 4.20
C LYS A 183 -7.95 61.68 5.61
N LYS A 184 -7.16 61.94 6.66
CA LYS A 184 -7.49 61.79 8.10
C LYS A 184 -8.31 62.99 8.63
N LYS A 185 -9.21 62.77 9.61
CA LYS A 185 -9.51 63.57 10.84
C LYS A 185 -10.19 62.61 11.86
N GLY A 186 -9.71 62.36 13.09
CA GLY A 186 -9.87 63.14 14.35
C GLY A 186 -11.35 63.16 14.78
N THR A 187 -11.85 62.79 15.98
CA THR A 187 -11.30 62.83 17.37
C THR A 187 -12.28 62.13 18.36
N THR A 188 -11.75 61.49 19.42
CA THR A 188 -12.24 61.32 20.84
C THR A 188 -13.70 60.96 21.21
N HIS A 189 -13.87 59.84 21.95
CA HIS A 189 -14.23 59.80 23.40
C HIS A 189 -14.22 58.37 23.99
N SER A 190 -13.55 58.20 25.14
CA SER A 190 -13.75 57.12 26.16
C SER A 190 -14.87 57.57 27.13
N PRO A 191 -15.46 56.76 28.06
CA PRO A 191 -14.90 55.62 28.82
C PRO A 191 -15.92 54.44 29.01
N LYS A 192 -15.81 53.37 29.82
CA LYS A 192 -15.07 53.00 31.05
C LYS A 192 -15.26 51.47 31.29
N THR A 193 -14.18 50.80 31.72
CA THR A 193 -14.05 49.71 32.75
C THR A 193 -15.11 48.62 32.98
N GLU A 194 -14.67 47.35 32.96
CA GLU A 194 -14.41 46.46 34.14
C GLU A 194 -13.73 45.17 33.61
N LYS A 195 -12.45 44.90 33.91
CA LYS A 195 -11.80 44.29 35.10
C LYS A 195 -11.99 42.77 35.26
N GLY A 196 -10.85 42.09 35.41
CA GLY A 196 -10.67 40.65 35.64
C GLY A 196 -9.49 40.12 34.81
N GLU A 197 -8.27 40.66 34.97
CA GLU A 197 -7.17 40.06 35.78
C GLU A 197 -6.94 38.55 35.53
N LEU A 198 -5.91 38.18 34.76
CA LEU A 198 -4.48 38.04 35.10
C LEU A 198 -4.15 36.70 35.79
N ASN A 199 -3.41 35.84 35.10
CA ASN A 199 -1.96 35.67 35.28
C ASN A 199 -1.46 34.52 34.37
N SER A 200 -0.52 34.78 33.45
CA SER A 200 0.94 34.67 33.64
C SER A 200 1.40 33.19 33.55
N ARG A 201 2.50 32.79 32.90
CA ARG A 201 3.73 33.47 32.48
C ARG A 201 4.58 32.42 31.72
N HIS A 202 5.25 32.85 30.64
CA HIS A 202 6.68 32.57 30.33
C HIS A 202 7.08 31.12 29.93
N THR A 203 8.06 30.82 29.06
CA THR A 203 9.07 31.57 28.28
C THR A 203 9.77 30.62 27.29
N ASN A 204 10.03 31.14 26.08
CA ASN A 204 11.22 31.05 25.22
C ASN A 204 12.22 29.87 25.19
N ALA A 205 12.45 29.44 23.92
CA ALA A 205 13.74 29.22 23.22
C ALA A 205 14.51 27.91 23.53
N VAL A 206 15.17 27.22 22.60
CA VAL A 206 16.26 27.66 21.70
C VAL A 206 16.37 26.72 20.49
N ARG A 207 16.93 27.26 19.40
CA ARG A 207 17.26 26.63 18.11
C ARG A 207 18.73 26.23 18.12
N GLU A 208 19.09 25.04 17.64
CA GLU A 208 20.46 24.80 17.16
C GLU A 208 20.47 23.77 16.01
N SER A 209 21.17 24.13 14.94
CA SER A 209 21.44 23.30 13.76
C SER A 209 22.80 22.63 13.90
N SER A 210 22.97 21.42 13.35
CA SER A 210 23.80 21.22 12.14
C SER A 210 24.27 19.77 11.93
N LYS A 211 24.50 19.49 10.63
CA LYS A 211 25.38 18.50 9.98
C LYS A 211 24.82 17.12 9.59
N GLN A 212 24.86 16.92 8.27
CA GLN A 212 24.65 15.70 7.49
C GLN A 212 25.64 14.59 7.84
N ALA A 213 25.16 13.34 7.81
CA ALA A 213 25.95 12.17 7.49
C ALA A 213 25.08 11.12 6.77
N ASN A 214 25.66 10.51 5.75
CA ASN A 214 25.10 9.54 4.81
C ASN A 214 24.74 8.23 5.52
N THR A 215 23.47 7.76 5.45
CA THR A 215 23.03 6.54 6.16
C THR A 215 22.50 5.46 5.20
N SER A 216 23.24 4.36 5.11
CA SER A 216 22.74 3.05 4.69
C SER A 216 21.65 2.56 5.66
N VAL A 217 20.60 1.89 5.17
CA VAL A 217 19.36 1.57 5.93
C VAL A 217 19.53 0.45 6.97
N TRP A 218 20.64 -0.28 6.97
CA TRP A 218 20.88 -1.32 7.97
C TRP A 218 22.21 -1.07 8.67
N GLY A 219 22.12 -0.69 9.94
CA GLY A 219 23.25 -0.31 10.79
C GLY A 219 24.36 -1.36 10.89
N THR A 220 25.56 -0.89 11.19
CA THR A 220 26.79 -1.67 11.28
C THR A 220 26.71 -2.75 12.36
N LEU A 221 26.95 -4.01 11.99
CA LEU A 221 27.08 -5.15 12.90
C LEU A 221 28.36 -5.03 13.76
N PRO A 222 28.34 -5.38 15.06
CA PRO A 222 29.55 -5.40 15.87
C PRO A 222 30.45 -6.58 15.49
N SER A 223 31.76 -6.32 15.36
CA SER A 223 32.78 -7.34 15.15
C SER A 223 32.88 -8.27 16.36
N LYS A 224 32.71 -9.58 16.18
CA LYS A 224 33.12 -10.55 17.20
C LYS A 224 34.65 -10.65 17.22
N LYS A 225 35.23 -10.34 18.38
CA LYS A 225 36.62 -10.63 18.73
C LYS A 225 36.84 -12.16 18.78
N ARG A 226 38.11 -12.50 18.52
CA ARG A 226 38.76 -13.81 18.44
C ARG A 226 38.24 -14.87 19.42
#